data_AF-A0A1N6Y287-F1
#
_entry.id   AF-A0A1N6Y287-F1
#
_cell.length_a   1.000
_cell.length_b   1.000
_cell.length_c   1.000
_cell.angle_alpha   90.00
_cell.angle_beta   90.00
_cell.angle_gamma   90.00
#
_symmetry.space_group_name_H-M   'P 1'
#
loop_
_entity.id
_entity.type
_entity.pdbx_description
1 polymer ?
#
loop_
_entity_poly.entity_id
_entity_poly.type
_entity_poly.pdbx_seq_one_letter_code
_entity_poly.pdbx_strand_id
1 'polypeptide(L)'
;MPSQRDLLEGLVLSVTDDPTIIKSATARLYKQELIAAVDILVSRGQALASSRANAIEQIGAALAARSGIPDEPRTASRKVKDATEAEALAVFRYLAKRARGRGNIHPICMLALHVYVVPRFGCRPVEWMNASVEGDVLFVKNAKFSNGRSGFEERSFDLSGYDSRVIEAVKAFAVFAPLSAGEAAAFELWRNALAELLARACAKCGLRRLSLYSFRHVALATWKKAGLAPWEIAALAGHASVKSASAYAGKTKGWSASAIPRAEPERIAALEALATGKAAEPAPIDDERRISPRRVELAPFSGFETFDDMPVQKTSTSDRARAQAGAALAREHHQRLAAMAQSILNGDGNRDPTPDDEGALGPARNRS
;
A
#
# COMPACT_ATOMS: atom_id res chain seq x y z
N MET A 1 38.23 2.14 -15.85
CA MET A 1 36.82 2.51 -16.17
C MET A 1 36.36 1.57 -17.27
N PRO A 2 35.26 0.82 -17.10
CA PRO A 2 34.64 0.15 -18.23
C PRO A 2 34.39 1.18 -19.34
N SER A 3 34.59 0.80 -20.59
CA SER A 3 34.31 1.69 -21.71
C SER A 3 32.82 2.08 -21.69
N GLN A 4 32.47 3.27 -22.17
CA GLN A 4 31.06 3.70 -22.29
C GLN A 4 30.21 2.76 -23.16
N ARG A 5 30.84 1.92 -24.01
CA ARG A 5 30.14 0.85 -24.73
C ARG A 5 29.74 -0.31 -23.81
N ASP A 6 30.56 -0.61 -22.80
CA ASP A 6 30.44 -1.81 -21.98
C ASP A 6 29.19 -1.79 -21.09
N LEU A 7 28.74 -0.60 -20.64
CA LEU A 7 27.58 -0.48 -19.74
C LEU A 7 26.23 -0.68 -20.46
N LEU A 8 26.07 -0.11 -21.66
CA LEU A 8 24.85 -0.27 -22.44
C LEU A 8 24.75 -1.69 -22.99
N GLU A 9 25.87 -2.23 -23.47
CA GLU A 9 25.97 -3.62 -23.92
C GLU A 9 25.70 -4.61 -22.78
N GLY A 10 26.30 -4.40 -21.61
CA GLY A 10 26.02 -5.20 -20.41
C GLY A 10 24.55 -5.18 -19.99
N LEU A 11 23.88 -4.02 -20.09
CA LEU A 11 22.44 -3.91 -19.82
C LEU A 11 21.61 -4.74 -20.82
N VAL A 12 21.93 -4.65 -22.11
CA VAL A 12 21.25 -5.45 -23.14
C VAL A 12 21.48 -6.95 -22.90
N LEU A 13 22.73 -7.36 -22.68
CA LEU A 13 23.11 -8.75 -22.41
C LEU A 13 22.37 -9.34 -21.20
N SER A 14 22.22 -8.55 -20.13
CA SER A 14 21.50 -8.98 -18.92
C SER A 14 20.03 -9.37 -19.18
N VAL A 15 19.45 -8.93 -20.30
CA VAL A 15 18.07 -9.21 -20.67
C VAL A 15 17.99 -10.28 -21.75
N THR A 16 18.94 -10.30 -22.69
CA THR A 16 18.99 -11.29 -23.79
C THR A 16 19.41 -12.67 -23.30
N ASP A 17 20.30 -12.75 -22.32
CA ASP A 17 20.91 -14.02 -21.90
C ASP A 17 20.07 -14.78 -20.88
N ASP A 18 19.03 -14.16 -20.32
CA ASP A 18 18.11 -14.79 -19.38
C ASP A 18 16.92 -15.41 -20.14
N PRO A 19 16.84 -16.76 -20.26
CA PRO A 19 15.78 -17.43 -21.00
C PRO A 19 14.45 -17.48 -20.22
N THR A 20 14.39 -16.97 -18.99
CA THR A 20 13.22 -17.12 -18.11
C THR A 20 11.98 -16.46 -18.71
N ILE A 21 10.92 -17.26 -18.88
CA ILE A 21 9.60 -16.80 -19.28
C ILE A 21 8.96 -15.97 -18.16
N ILE A 22 8.49 -14.77 -18.52
CA ILE A 22 7.88 -13.82 -17.59
C ILE A 22 6.48 -13.43 -18.08
N LYS A 23 5.58 -13.08 -17.15
CA LYS A 23 4.25 -12.59 -17.50
C LYS A 23 4.35 -11.34 -18.37
N SER A 24 3.46 -11.19 -19.34
CA SER A 24 3.41 -10.02 -20.22
C SER A 24 3.35 -8.68 -19.46
N ALA A 25 2.65 -8.65 -18.31
CA ALA A 25 2.62 -7.48 -17.46
C ALA A 25 3.98 -7.14 -16.83
N THR A 26 4.77 -8.16 -16.47
CA THR A 26 6.14 -8.01 -15.96
C THR A 26 7.09 -7.61 -17.08
N ALA A 27 7.01 -8.24 -18.25
CA ALA A 27 7.79 -7.86 -19.44
C ALA A 27 7.59 -6.38 -19.80
N ARG A 28 6.33 -5.92 -19.77
CA ARG A 28 6.02 -4.50 -20.01
C ARG A 28 6.63 -3.56 -18.96
N LEU A 29 6.62 -3.96 -17.68
CA LEU A 29 7.23 -3.17 -16.60
C LEU A 29 8.75 -3.08 -16.79
N TYR A 30 9.41 -4.23 -16.99
CA TYR A 30 10.85 -4.30 -17.25
C TYR A 30 11.23 -3.47 -18.46
N LYS A 31 10.45 -3.52 -19.54
CA LYS A 31 10.68 -2.68 -20.72
C LYS A 31 10.71 -1.19 -20.36
N GLN A 32 9.76 -0.72 -19.56
CA GLN A 32 9.70 0.70 -19.15
C GLN A 32 10.90 1.09 -18.28
N GLU A 33 11.25 0.26 -17.30
CA GLU A 33 12.39 0.51 -16.40
C GLU A 33 13.72 0.48 -17.15
N LEU A 34 13.89 -0.46 -18.07
CA LEU A 34 15.11 -0.59 -18.88
C LEU A 34 15.25 0.56 -19.90
N ILE A 35 14.15 1.01 -20.51
CA ILE A 35 14.19 2.23 -21.35
C ILE A 35 14.64 3.44 -20.53
N ALA A 36 14.08 3.62 -19.33
CA ALA A 36 14.51 4.70 -18.44
C ALA A 36 16.00 4.58 -18.04
N ALA A 37 16.50 3.37 -17.79
CA ALA A 37 17.91 3.13 -17.51
C ALA A 37 18.80 3.50 -18.72
N VAL A 38 18.40 3.13 -19.95
CA VAL A 38 19.09 3.54 -21.18
C VAL A 38 19.13 5.07 -21.30
N ASP A 39 18.01 5.75 -21.05
CA ASP A 39 17.92 7.21 -21.09
C ASP A 39 18.87 7.88 -20.08
N ILE A 40 18.98 7.32 -18.87
CA ILE A 40 19.93 7.78 -17.84
C ILE A 40 21.38 7.59 -18.30
N LEU A 41 21.74 6.44 -18.87
CA LEU A 41 23.09 6.19 -19.36
C LEU A 41 23.47 7.17 -20.48
N VAL A 42 22.57 7.42 -21.43
CA VAL A 42 22.80 8.36 -22.53
C VAL A 42 22.95 9.80 -22.01
N SER A 43 22.02 10.26 -21.16
CA SER A 43 22.04 11.63 -20.62
C SER A 43 23.28 11.94 -19.76
N ARG A 44 23.87 10.94 -19.11
CA ARG A 44 25.11 11.07 -18.34
C ARG A 44 26.38 10.95 -19.19
N GLY A 45 26.24 10.81 -20.51
CA GLY A 45 27.36 10.54 -21.41
C GLY A 45 28.03 9.19 -21.15
N GLN A 46 27.37 8.28 -20.43
CA GLN A 46 27.87 6.93 -20.15
C GLN A 46 27.56 5.95 -21.28
N ALA A 47 26.79 6.39 -22.28
CA ALA A 47 26.52 5.68 -23.53
C ALA A 47 26.35 6.68 -24.68
N LEU A 48 26.65 6.25 -25.90
CA LEU A 48 26.46 7.07 -27.10
C LEU A 48 24.96 7.25 -27.41
N ALA A 49 24.53 8.49 -27.65
CA ALA A 49 23.14 8.80 -28.02
C ALA A 49 22.68 8.05 -29.29
N SER A 50 23.59 7.82 -30.24
CA SER A 50 23.33 7.06 -31.46
C SER A 50 23.00 5.58 -31.20
N SER A 51 23.46 5.00 -30.09
CA SER A 51 23.21 3.59 -29.72
C SER A 51 21.84 3.38 -29.05
N ARG A 52 21.16 4.46 -28.65
CA ARG A 52 19.91 4.42 -27.87
C ARG A 52 18.81 3.61 -28.56
N ALA A 53 18.52 3.92 -29.82
CA ALA A 53 17.40 3.31 -30.54
C ALA A 53 17.60 1.78 -30.68
N ASN A 54 18.81 1.37 -31.05
CA ASN A 54 19.19 -0.03 -31.19
C ASN A 54 19.06 -0.80 -29.86
N ALA A 55 19.56 -0.22 -28.75
CA ALA A 55 19.43 -0.87 -27.44
C ALA A 55 17.97 -1.05 -27.01
N ILE A 56 17.10 -0.05 -27.22
CA ILE A 56 15.67 -0.14 -26.91
C ILE A 56 14.97 -1.20 -27.75
N GLU A 57 15.34 -1.33 -29.03
CA GLU A 57 14.82 -2.36 -29.92
C GLU A 57 15.22 -3.76 -29.45
N GLN A 58 16.51 -3.98 -29.16
CA GLN A 58 17.02 -5.27 -28.67
C GLN A 58 16.37 -5.68 -27.34
N ILE A 59 16.30 -4.76 -26.37
CA ILE A 59 15.59 -4.98 -25.10
C ILE A 59 14.11 -5.32 -25.36
N GLY A 60 13.47 -4.59 -26.27
CA GLY A 60 12.07 -4.81 -26.64
C GLY A 60 11.83 -6.20 -27.24
N ALA A 61 12.69 -6.64 -28.15
CA ALA A 61 12.63 -7.95 -28.78
C ALA A 61 12.89 -9.08 -27.78
N ALA A 62 13.93 -8.96 -26.94
CA ALA A 62 14.27 -9.93 -25.91
C ALA A 62 13.11 -10.13 -24.91
N LEU A 63 12.52 -9.05 -24.42
CA LEU A 63 11.37 -9.13 -23.50
C LEU A 63 10.09 -9.66 -24.18
N ALA A 64 9.90 -9.40 -25.47
CA ALA A 64 8.78 -9.95 -26.23
C ALA A 64 8.92 -11.46 -26.39
N ALA A 65 10.12 -11.96 -26.72
CA ALA A 65 10.41 -13.39 -26.82
C ALA A 65 10.18 -14.14 -25.50
N ARG A 66 10.40 -13.46 -24.36
CA ARG A 66 10.21 -14.01 -23.02
C ARG A 66 8.81 -13.81 -22.45
N SER A 67 7.94 -13.05 -23.13
CA SER A 67 6.60 -12.72 -22.62
C SER A 67 5.64 -13.90 -22.81
N GLY A 68 5.29 -14.57 -21.72
CA GLY A 68 4.39 -15.73 -21.75
C GLY A 68 3.75 -16.05 -20.41
N ILE A 69 3.25 -17.28 -20.29
CA ILE A 69 2.77 -17.85 -19.03
C ILE A 69 3.95 -18.63 -18.42
N PRO A 70 4.51 -18.21 -17.28
CA PRO A 70 5.59 -18.98 -16.64
C PRO A 70 5.09 -20.35 -16.19
N ASP A 71 5.93 -21.37 -16.32
CA ASP A 71 5.61 -22.76 -15.95
C ASP A 71 5.25 -22.90 -14.48
N GLU A 72 5.90 -22.12 -13.61
CA GLU A 72 5.54 -22.04 -12.20
C GLU A 72 4.67 -20.81 -11.89
N PRO A 73 3.47 -20.99 -11.32
CA PRO A 73 2.64 -19.87 -10.90
C PRO A 73 3.30 -19.10 -9.74
N ARG A 74 3.81 -17.89 -10.04
CA ARG A 74 4.40 -16.98 -9.03
C ARG A 74 3.49 -16.82 -7.80
N THR A 75 4.12 -16.64 -6.64
CA THR A 75 3.46 -16.46 -5.31
C THR A 75 2.36 -15.40 -5.27
N ALA A 76 2.43 -14.37 -6.12
CA ALA A 76 1.42 -13.30 -6.19
C ALA A 76 0.06 -13.75 -6.74
N SER A 77 -0.03 -14.78 -7.60
CA SER A 77 -1.32 -15.33 -8.04
C SER A 77 -2.01 -16.17 -6.96
N ARG A 78 -1.29 -16.58 -5.90
CA ARG A 78 -1.87 -17.25 -4.74
C ARG A 78 -2.48 -16.27 -3.72
N LYS A 79 -2.37 -14.95 -3.93
CA LYS A 79 -2.95 -13.96 -3.02
C LYS A 79 -4.47 -14.09 -3.05
N VAL A 80 -5.05 -14.46 -1.92
CA VAL A 80 -6.50 -14.54 -1.72
C VAL A 80 -7.13 -13.18 -2.01
N LYS A 81 -8.12 -13.14 -2.91
CA LYS A 81 -8.87 -11.92 -3.25
C LYS A 81 -10.27 -11.89 -2.66
N ASP A 82 -10.71 -13.00 -2.07
CA ASP A 82 -12.08 -13.24 -1.68
C ASP A 82 -12.17 -13.71 -0.23
N ALA A 83 -11.50 -12.98 0.67
CA ALA A 83 -11.57 -13.27 2.10
C ALA A 83 -13.03 -13.29 2.57
N THR A 84 -13.45 -14.36 3.24
CA THR A 84 -14.81 -14.45 3.76
C THR A 84 -14.95 -13.65 5.06
N GLU A 85 -16.18 -13.30 5.41
CA GLU A 85 -16.47 -12.59 6.65
C GLU A 85 -16.10 -13.45 7.88
N ALA A 86 -16.34 -14.76 7.81
CA ALA A 86 -15.94 -15.71 8.84
C ALA A 86 -14.40 -15.80 9.01
N GLU A 87 -13.66 -15.80 7.91
CA GLU A 87 -12.18 -15.77 7.95
C GLU A 87 -11.67 -14.49 8.62
N ALA A 88 -12.22 -13.34 8.22
CA ALA A 88 -11.87 -12.06 8.82
C ALA A 88 -12.24 -12.00 10.31
N LEU A 89 -13.38 -12.55 10.71
CA LEU A 89 -13.83 -12.65 12.10
C LEU A 89 -12.92 -13.49 12.97
N ALA A 90 -12.54 -14.67 12.49
CA ALA A 90 -11.61 -15.52 13.21
C ALA A 90 -10.25 -14.82 13.43
N VAL A 91 -9.71 -14.20 12.38
CA VAL A 91 -8.45 -13.43 12.47
C VAL A 91 -8.60 -12.22 13.40
N PHE A 92 -9.67 -11.44 13.28
CA PHE A 92 -9.91 -10.29 14.13
C PHE A 92 -9.98 -10.68 15.60
N ARG A 93 -10.78 -11.69 15.96
CA ARG A 93 -10.89 -12.18 17.35
C ARG A 93 -9.55 -12.64 17.91
N TYR A 94 -8.77 -13.37 17.10
CA TYR A 94 -7.41 -13.77 17.47
C TYR A 94 -6.51 -12.56 17.75
N LEU A 95 -6.53 -11.56 16.88
CA LEU A 95 -5.72 -10.34 17.03
C LEU A 95 -6.17 -9.49 18.22
N ALA A 96 -7.46 -9.27 18.40
CA ALA A 96 -8.04 -8.50 19.50
C ALA A 96 -7.64 -9.11 20.86
N LYS A 97 -7.77 -10.43 21.02
CA LYS A 97 -7.31 -11.12 22.24
C LYS A 97 -5.82 -10.89 22.53
N ARG A 98 -4.97 -10.85 21.49
CA ARG A 98 -3.52 -10.61 21.64
C ARG A 98 -3.15 -9.13 21.75
N ALA A 99 -4.04 -8.22 21.36
CA ALA A 99 -3.88 -6.79 21.50
C ALA A 99 -4.01 -6.34 22.96
N ARG A 100 -4.71 -7.11 23.80
CA ARG A 100 -4.89 -6.78 25.22
C ARG A 100 -3.53 -6.51 25.92
N GLY A 101 -3.45 -5.36 26.59
CA GLY A 101 -2.24 -4.90 27.29
C GLY A 101 -1.13 -4.38 26.37
N ARG A 102 -1.34 -4.27 25.05
CA ARG A 102 -0.40 -3.66 24.12
C ARG A 102 -0.71 -2.17 23.94
N GLY A 103 0.32 -1.39 23.61
CA GLY A 103 0.16 0.01 23.22
C GLY A 103 -0.69 0.17 21.95
N ASN A 104 -1.37 1.30 21.82
CA ASN A 104 -2.32 1.55 20.73
C ASN A 104 -1.69 1.46 19.33
N ILE A 105 -0.41 1.84 19.19
CA ILE A 105 0.33 1.83 17.92
C ILE A 105 1.03 0.49 17.64
N HIS A 106 0.89 -0.50 18.52
CA HIS A 106 1.52 -1.81 18.35
C HIS A 106 1.01 -2.49 17.06
N PRO A 107 1.85 -3.22 16.29
CA PRO A 107 1.47 -3.82 15.02
C PRO A 107 0.24 -4.76 15.08
N ILE A 108 0.04 -5.46 16.20
CA ILE A 108 -1.16 -6.28 16.43
C ILE A 108 -2.44 -5.43 16.46
N CYS A 109 -2.42 -4.29 17.14
CA CYS A 109 -3.54 -3.37 17.21
C CYS A 109 -3.85 -2.80 15.80
N MET A 110 -2.79 -2.40 15.07
CA MET A 110 -2.94 -1.89 13.70
C MET A 110 -3.50 -2.94 12.75
N LEU A 111 -3.06 -4.18 12.88
CA LEU A 111 -3.60 -5.25 12.05
C LEU A 111 -5.08 -5.56 12.39
N ALA A 112 -5.45 -5.54 13.68
CA ALA A 112 -6.84 -5.72 14.07
C ALA A 112 -7.75 -4.61 13.49
N LEU A 113 -7.31 -3.35 13.62
CA LEU A 113 -8.01 -2.21 13.00
C LEU A 113 -8.04 -2.33 11.47
N HIS A 114 -6.96 -2.76 10.82
CA HIS A 114 -6.93 -2.96 9.36
C HIS A 114 -7.97 -4.00 8.92
N VAL A 115 -8.03 -5.16 9.59
CA VAL A 115 -8.99 -6.23 9.29
C VAL A 115 -10.43 -5.76 9.48
N TYR A 116 -10.67 -4.87 10.45
CA TYR A 116 -12.00 -4.33 10.72
C TYR A 116 -12.38 -3.18 9.76
N VAL A 117 -11.51 -2.20 9.57
CA VAL A 117 -11.83 -0.96 8.85
C VAL A 117 -11.75 -1.13 7.33
N VAL A 118 -10.69 -1.74 6.81
CA VAL A 118 -10.41 -1.75 5.35
C VAL A 118 -11.47 -2.45 4.50
N PRO A 119 -12.14 -3.54 4.92
CA PRO A 119 -13.23 -4.14 4.15
C PRO A 119 -14.43 -3.22 3.90
N ARG A 120 -14.56 -2.11 4.63
CA ARG A 120 -15.68 -1.15 4.53
C ARG A 120 -15.36 0.00 3.56
N PHE A 121 -14.11 0.48 3.59
CA PHE A 121 -13.68 1.68 2.83
C PHE A 121 -12.74 1.37 1.65
N GLY A 122 -12.19 0.16 1.59
CA GLY A 122 -11.35 -0.29 0.48
C GLY A 122 -10.02 0.45 0.33
N CYS A 123 -9.59 1.29 1.27
CA CYS A 123 -8.32 2.02 1.18
C CYS A 123 -7.10 1.08 1.15
N ARG A 124 -6.08 1.43 0.36
CA ARG A 124 -4.78 0.73 0.33
C ARG A 124 -4.03 1.01 1.63
N PRO A 125 -3.14 0.11 2.07
CA PRO A 125 -2.38 0.33 3.31
C PRO A 125 -1.64 1.67 3.35
N VAL A 126 -1.03 2.10 2.23
CA VAL A 126 -0.29 3.38 2.16
C VAL A 126 -1.18 4.61 2.23
N GLU A 127 -2.46 4.47 1.87
CA GLU A 127 -3.40 5.60 1.85
C GLU A 127 -3.78 6.04 3.27
N TRP A 128 -3.65 5.14 4.27
CA TRP A 128 -3.88 5.46 5.68
C TRP A 128 -2.77 6.31 6.31
N MET A 129 -1.63 6.48 5.65
CA MET A 129 -0.51 7.27 6.18
C MET A 129 -0.81 8.77 6.19
N ASN A 130 -1.76 9.20 5.37
CA ASN A 130 -2.21 10.59 5.27
C ASN A 130 -3.74 10.70 5.40
N ALA A 131 -4.37 9.72 6.04
CA ALA A 131 -5.81 9.76 6.26
C ALA A 131 -6.12 10.68 7.44
N SER A 132 -7.16 11.49 7.31
CA SER A 132 -7.69 12.33 8.39
C SER A 132 -9.21 12.15 8.49
N VAL A 133 -9.76 12.44 9.67
CA VAL A 133 -11.20 12.45 9.88
C VAL A 133 -11.58 13.82 10.43
N GLU A 134 -12.44 14.53 9.72
CA GLU A 134 -12.96 15.84 10.12
C GLU A 134 -14.49 15.73 10.22
N GLY A 135 -15.03 15.94 11.42
CA GLY A 135 -16.43 15.64 11.71
C GLY A 135 -16.78 14.17 11.41
N ASP A 136 -17.68 13.99 10.44
CA ASP A 136 -18.15 12.69 9.94
C ASP A 136 -17.63 12.38 8.53
N VAL A 137 -16.50 12.97 8.13
CA VAL A 137 -15.91 12.72 6.81
C VAL A 137 -14.48 12.19 6.97
N LEU A 138 -14.20 11.05 6.34
CA LEU A 138 -12.84 10.50 6.21
C LEU A 138 -12.22 11.00 4.91
N PHE A 139 -11.11 11.72 4.99
CA PHE A 139 -10.31 12.18 3.86
C PHE A 139 -9.10 11.27 3.64
N VAL A 140 -8.83 10.95 2.38
CA VAL A 140 -7.78 10.01 1.99
C VAL A 140 -7.07 10.47 0.72
N LYS A 141 -5.75 10.66 0.78
CA LYS A 141 -4.92 10.91 -0.41
C LYS A 141 -4.79 9.66 -1.28
N ASN A 142 -5.04 9.78 -2.57
CA ASN A 142 -4.97 8.67 -3.52
C ASN A 142 -3.51 8.27 -3.78
N ALA A 143 -3.16 7.02 -3.46
CA ALA A 143 -1.79 6.52 -3.66
C ALA A 143 -1.32 6.48 -5.12
N LYS A 144 -2.24 6.59 -6.08
CA LYS A 144 -1.92 6.63 -7.52
C LYS A 144 -1.78 8.03 -8.08
N PHE A 145 -2.07 9.08 -7.29
CA PHE A 145 -1.92 10.46 -7.74
C PHE A 145 -0.45 10.83 -7.96
N SER A 146 0.45 10.42 -7.06
CA SER A 146 1.90 10.63 -7.19
C SER A 146 2.52 10.07 -8.48
N ASN A 147 1.81 9.18 -9.18
CA ASN A 147 2.27 8.54 -10.42
C ASN A 147 1.46 9.01 -11.65
N GLY A 148 0.62 10.04 -11.54
CA GLY A 148 -0.29 10.50 -12.60
C GLY A 148 -1.35 9.47 -13.01
N ARG A 149 -1.57 8.43 -12.19
CA ARG A 149 -2.49 7.30 -12.47
C ARG A 149 -3.82 7.42 -11.73
N SER A 150 -4.04 8.52 -11.01
CA SER A 150 -5.31 8.92 -10.40
C SER A 150 -5.78 10.19 -11.09
N GLY A 151 -7.10 10.33 -11.29
CA GLY A 151 -7.68 11.57 -11.84
C GLY A 151 -7.79 12.68 -10.79
N PHE A 152 -7.64 12.35 -9.51
CA PHE A 152 -7.86 13.24 -8.38
C PHE A 152 -6.82 12.98 -7.28
N GLU A 153 -6.42 14.03 -6.57
CA GLU A 153 -5.44 13.96 -5.49
C GLU A 153 -5.96 13.24 -4.27
N GLU A 154 -7.12 13.65 -3.76
CA GLU A 154 -7.74 13.10 -2.55
C GLU A 154 -9.07 12.41 -2.86
N ARG A 155 -9.71 11.81 -1.87
CA ARG A 155 -11.10 11.34 -1.92
C ARG A 155 -11.67 11.35 -0.50
N SER A 156 -12.94 11.66 -0.38
CA SER A 156 -13.66 11.62 0.89
C SER A 156 -14.64 10.45 1.00
N PHE A 157 -14.98 10.10 2.22
CA PHE A 157 -16.02 9.12 2.57
C PHE A 157 -16.91 9.70 3.66
N ASP A 158 -18.21 9.80 3.41
CA ASP A 158 -19.21 10.14 4.42
C ASP A 158 -19.38 8.98 5.42
N LEU A 159 -19.18 9.27 6.70
CA LEU A 159 -19.25 8.33 7.81
C LEU A 159 -20.60 8.39 8.56
N SER A 160 -21.48 9.36 8.27
CA SER A 160 -22.72 9.61 9.01
C SER A 160 -23.68 8.41 9.03
N GLY A 161 -23.63 7.56 8.00
CA GLY A 161 -24.43 6.34 7.91
C GLY A 161 -23.86 5.12 8.64
N TYR A 162 -22.69 5.24 9.27
CA TYR A 162 -22.03 4.13 9.96
C TYR A 162 -22.30 4.12 11.46
N ASP A 163 -22.28 2.93 12.06
CA ASP A 163 -22.32 2.74 13.51
C ASP A 163 -21.15 3.48 14.19
N SER A 164 -21.40 4.08 15.35
CA SER A 164 -20.42 4.88 16.10
C SER A 164 -19.10 4.14 16.33
N ARG A 165 -19.12 2.82 16.52
CA ARG A 165 -17.93 2.00 16.71
C ARG A 165 -17.09 1.89 15.44
N VAL A 166 -17.73 1.89 14.26
CA VAL A 166 -17.01 1.95 12.98
C VAL A 166 -16.35 3.31 12.85
N ILE A 167 -17.04 4.39 13.20
CA ILE A 167 -16.51 5.75 13.15
C ILE A 167 -15.29 5.88 14.08
N GLU A 168 -15.40 5.39 15.32
CA GLU A 168 -14.30 5.36 16.29
C GLU A 168 -13.11 4.53 15.78
N ALA A 169 -13.35 3.35 15.21
CA ALA A 169 -12.29 2.50 14.67
C ALA A 169 -11.58 3.17 13.48
N VAL A 170 -12.32 3.88 12.61
CA VAL A 170 -11.76 4.67 11.50
C VAL A 170 -10.90 5.80 12.04
N LYS A 171 -11.41 6.59 13.01
CA LYS A 171 -10.67 7.68 13.67
C LYS A 171 -9.39 7.17 14.31
N ALA A 172 -9.47 6.08 15.07
CA ALA A 172 -8.32 5.44 15.69
C ALA A 172 -7.30 4.95 14.65
N PHE A 173 -7.76 4.33 13.55
CA PHE A 173 -6.86 3.82 12.53
C PHE A 173 -6.17 4.93 11.73
N ALA A 174 -6.90 5.99 11.39
CA ALA A 174 -6.35 7.17 10.71
C ALA A 174 -5.25 7.84 11.55
N VAL A 175 -5.40 7.88 12.88
CA VAL A 175 -4.39 8.45 13.79
C VAL A 175 -3.22 7.49 14.03
N PHE A 176 -3.50 6.23 14.35
CA PHE A 176 -2.47 5.31 14.84
C PHE A 176 -1.66 4.63 13.74
N ALA A 177 -2.21 4.44 12.54
CA ALA A 177 -1.48 3.84 11.42
C ALA A 177 -0.22 4.63 11.04
N PRO A 178 -0.26 5.97 10.82
CA PRO A 178 0.95 6.74 10.52
C PRO A 178 1.94 6.76 11.68
N LEU A 179 1.47 6.82 12.93
CA LEU A 179 2.34 6.78 14.11
C LEU A 179 3.07 5.43 14.21
N SER A 180 2.34 4.32 14.06
CA SER A 180 2.88 2.96 14.02
C SER A 180 3.86 2.76 12.87
N ALA A 181 3.54 3.33 11.70
CA ALA A 181 4.42 3.28 10.55
C ALA A 181 5.68 4.13 10.74
N GLY A 182 5.60 5.25 11.45
CA GLY A 182 6.75 6.09 11.79
C GLY A 182 7.73 5.43 12.77
N GLU A 183 7.27 4.48 13.60
CA GLU A 183 8.18 3.63 14.39
C GLU A 183 8.96 2.63 13.53
N ALA A 184 8.42 2.26 12.37
CA ALA A 184 9.18 1.52 11.39
C ALA A 184 10.01 2.49 10.56
N ALA A 185 11.30 2.20 10.37
CA ALA A 185 12.19 3.06 9.58
C ALA A 185 11.68 3.35 8.14
N ALA A 186 10.77 2.53 7.61
CA ALA A 186 10.08 2.76 6.35
C ALA A 186 8.69 2.11 6.32
N PHE A 187 7.78 2.69 5.54
CA PHE A 187 6.44 2.15 5.27
C PHE A 187 6.47 0.69 4.79
N GLU A 188 7.44 0.35 3.92
CA GLU A 188 7.57 -1.01 3.37
C GLU A 188 7.87 -2.04 4.47
N LEU A 189 8.71 -1.68 5.45
CA LEU A 189 9.01 -2.53 6.60
C LEU A 189 7.79 -2.71 7.48
N TRP A 190 7.07 -1.62 7.79
CA TRP A 190 5.81 -1.66 8.54
C TRP A 190 4.79 -2.57 7.85
N ARG A 191 4.55 -2.35 6.56
CA ARG A 191 3.60 -3.13 5.76
C ARG A 191 3.98 -4.61 5.72
N ASN A 192 5.27 -4.93 5.57
CA ASN A 192 5.74 -6.31 5.54
C ASN A 192 5.57 -6.98 6.91
N ALA A 193 5.86 -6.28 8.00
CA ALA A 193 5.62 -6.77 9.36
C ALA A 193 4.13 -7.09 9.61
N LEU A 194 3.21 -6.22 9.16
CA LEU A 194 1.77 -6.49 9.23
C LEU A 194 1.36 -7.69 8.36
N ALA A 195 1.90 -7.81 7.15
CA ALA A 195 1.59 -8.91 6.24
C ALA A 195 2.06 -10.27 6.78
N GLU A 196 3.23 -10.32 7.41
CA GLU A 196 3.71 -11.52 8.09
C GLU A 196 2.91 -11.86 9.34
N LEU A 197 2.57 -10.85 10.14
CA LEU A 197 1.73 -11.03 11.31
C LEU A 197 0.35 -11.59 10.92
N LEU A 198 -0.23 -11.09 9.83
CA LEU A 198 -1.47 -11.62 9.25
C LEU A 198 -1.31 -13.07 8.81
N ALA A 199 -0.21 -13.41 8.14
CA ALA A 199 0.06 -14.80 7.74
C ALA A 199 0.16 -15.73 8.95
N ARG A 200 0.85 -15.30 10.02
CA ARG A 200 0.93 -16.06 11.29
C ARG A 200 -0.44 -16.19 11.96
N ALA A 201 -1.25 -15.13 11.97
CA ALA A 201 -2.60 -15.16 12.52
C ALA A 201 -3.51 -16.13 11.75
N CYS A 202 -3.47 -16.10 10.41
CA CYS A 202 -4.20 -17.05 9.56
C CYS A 202 -3.81 -18.49 9.88
N ALA A 203 -2.49 -18.78 9.93
CA ALA A 203 -2.00 -20.11 10.27
C ALA A 203 -2.46 -20.59 11.66
N LYS A 204 -2.45 -19.70 12.66
CA LYS A 204 -2.94 -20.01 14.01
C LYS A 204 -4.45 -20.24 14.07
N CYS A 205 -5.21 -19.66 13.14
CA CYS A 205 -6.64 -19.88 13.01
C CYS A 205 -6.99 -21.06 12.08
N GLY A 206 -6.00 -21.76 11.51
CA GLY A 206 -6.23 -22.85 10.55
C GLY A 206 -6.78 -22.36 9.19
N LEU A 207 -6.51 -21.11 8.81
CA LEU A 207 -7.06 -20.49 7.62
C LEU A 207 -6.03 -20.41 6.49
N ARG A 208 -6.52 -20.31 5.25
CA ARG A 208 -5.69 -19.93 4.11
C ARG A 208 -5.07 -18.55 4.32
N ARG A 209 -3.93 -18.32 3.67
CA ARG A 209 -3.15 -17.08 3.83
C ARG A 209 -3.87 -15.87 3.21
N LEU A 210 -4.45 -15.04 4.06
CA LEU A 210 -4.96 -13.72 3.68
C LEU A 210 -3.82 -12.72 3.45
N SER A 211 -4.12 -11.65 2.72
CA SER A 211 -3.22 -10.51 2.52
C SER A 211 -3.90 -9.21 2.93
N LEU A 212 -3.13 -8.15 3.20
CA LEU A 212 -3.69 -6.83 3.49
C LEU A 212 -4.62 -6.33 2.37
N TYR A 213 -4.31 -6.69 1.11
CA TYR A 213 -5.10 -6.32 -0.07
C TYR A 213 -6.35 -7.18 -0.26
N SER A 214 -6.46 -8.33 0.42
CA SER A 214 -7.66 -9.16 0.39
C SER A 214 -8.88 -8.38 0.87
N PHE A 215 -8.70 -7.57 1.90
CA PHE A 215 -9.75 -6.71 2.47
C PHE A 215 -10.18 -5.58 1.54
N ARG A 216 -9.25 -4.99 0.78
CA ARG A 216 -9.61 -4.03 -0.28
C ARG A 216 -10.46 -4.71 -1.37
N HIS A 217 -10.09 -5.92 -1.79
CA HIS A 217 -10.87 -6.65 -2.79
C HIS A 217 -12.28 -6.97 -2.31
N VAL A 218 -12.43 -7.32 -1.04
CA VAL A 218 -13.74 -7.49 -0.39
C VAL A 218 -14.55 -6.20 -0.45
N ALA A 219 -14.00 -5.05 -0.06
CA ALA A 219 -14.72 -3.78 -0.11
C ALA A 219 -15.30 -3.48 -1.51
N LEU A 220 -14.48 -3.66 -2.55
CA LEU A 220 -14.89 -3.47 -3.94
C LEU A 220 -15.99 -4.46 -4.37
N ALA A 221 -15.90 -5.71 -3.92
CA ALA A 221 -16.93 -6.71 -4.17
C ALA A 221 -18.23 -6.39 -3.41
N THR A 222 -18.14 -5.87 -2.19
CA THR A 222 -19.28 -5.41 -1.37
C THR A 222 -20.00 -4.26 -2.06
N TRP A 223 -19.29 -3.25 -2.56
CA TRP A 223 -19.89 -2.15 -3.31
C TRP A 223 -20.57 -2.63 -4.59
N LYS A 224 -19.93 -3.56 -5.32
CA LYS A 224 -20.54 -4.21 -6.49
C LYS A 224 -21.80 -5.01 -6.14
N LYS A 225 -21.79 -5.72 -5.00
CA LYS A 225 -22.94 -6.46 -4.48
C LYS A 225 -24.09 -5.53 -4.10
N ALA A 226 -23.78 -4.35 -3.57
CA ALA A 226 -24.74 -3.31 -3.24
C ALA A 226 -25.30 -2.55 -4.46
N GLY A 227 -24.88 -2.91 -5.68
CA GLY A 227 -25.42 -2.35 -6.91
C GLY A 227 -24.80 -1.04 -7.37
N LEU A 228 -23.66 -0.62 -6.79
CA LEU A 228 -22.96 0.57 -7.26
C LEU A 228 -22.47 0.40 -8.70
N ALA A 229 -22.59 1.48 -9.48
CA ALA A 229 -22.11 1.53 -10.84
C ALA A 229 -20.57 1.47 -10.89
N PRO A 230 -19.98 1.02 -12.01
CA PRO A 230 -18.52 0.92 -12.14
C PRO A 230 -17.77 2.24 -11.89
N TRP A 231 -18.33 3.38 -12.27
CA TRP A 231 -17.73 4.70 -12.04
C TRP A 231 -17.83 5.16 -10.58
N GLU A 232 -18.91 4.84 -9.87
CA GLU A 232 -19.01 5.06 -8.42
C GLU A 232 -17.96 4.25 -7.66
N ILE A 233 -17.80 2.97 -8.01
CA ILE A 233 -16.75 2.10 -7.46
C ILE A 233 -15.36 2.66 -7.77
N ALA A 234 -15.14 3.15 -9.00
CA ALA A 234 -13.88 3.76 -9.40
C ALA A 234 -13.59 5.05 -8.60
N ALA A 235 -14.60 5.88 -8.35
CA ALA A 235 -14.53 7.08 -7.55
C ALA A 235 -14.11 6.76 -6.10
N LEU A 236 -14.83 5.85 -5.44
CA LEU A 236 -14.54 5.39 -4.09
C LEU A 236 -13.16 4.72 -3.97
N ALA A 237 -12.74 3.99 -5.01
CA ALA A 237 -11.47 3.29 -5.02
C ALA A 237 -10.27 4.20 -5.36
N GLY A 238 -10.49 5.45 -5.76
CA GLY A 238 -9.43 6.36 -6.21
C GLY A 238 -8.77 5.90 -7.51
N HIS A 239 -9.58 5.59 -8.53
CA HIS A 239 -9.12 5.21 -9.86
C HIS A 239 -9.35 6.33 -10.88
N ALA A 240 -8.41 6.49 -11.83
CA ALA A 240 -8.56 7.42 -12.95
C ALA A 240 -9.53 6.94 -14.05
N SER A 241 -9.89 5.65 -14.05
CA SER A 241 -10.82 5.10 -15.04
C SER A 241 -11.51 3.84 -14.55
N VAL A 242 -12.63 3.50 -15.20
CA VAL A 242 -13.40 2.27 -14.94
C VAL A 242 -12.73 1.00 -15.47
N LYS A 243 -11.69 1.10 -16.30
CA LYS A 243 -10.99 -0.07 -16.90
C LYS A 243 -10.42 -1.03 -15.86
N SER A 244 -10.10 -0.52 -14.67
CA SER A 244 -9.57 -1.34 -13.57
C SER A 244 -10.64 -2.17 -12.85
N ALA A 245 -11.92 -1.96 -13.14
CA ALA A 245 -13.04 -2.59 -12.43
C ALA A 245 -13.18 -4.09 -12.68
N SER A 246 -12.69 -4.57 -13.83
CA SER A 246 -12.70 -6.00 -14.20
C SER A 246 -11.76 -6.86 -13.32
N ALA A 247 -10.81 -6.25 -12.63
CA ALA A 247 -9.80 -6.97 -11.84
C ALA A 247 -10.25 -7.32 -10.40
N TYR A 248 -11.44 -6.91 -9.98
CA TYR A 248 -11.94 -7.10 -8.61
C TYR A 248 -12.61 -8.45 -8.41
N ALA A 249 -12.74 -8.86 -7.15
CA ALA A 249 -13.50 -10.04 -6.79
C ALA A 249 -14.97 -9.88 -7.26
N GLY A 250 -15.59 -10.99 -7.65
CA GLY A 250 -16.98 -11.01 -8.11
C GLY A 250 -17.96 -10.59 -7.02
N LYS A 251 -19.16 -10.13 -7.41
CA LYS A 251 -20.22 -9.67 -6.49
C LYS A 251 -20.58 -10.67 -5.38
N THR A 252 -20.46 -11.97 -5.68
CA THR A 252 -20.75 -13.07 -4.75
C THR A 252 -19.75 -13.16 -3.59
N LYS A 253 -18.61 -12.48 -3.71
CA LYS A 253 -17.56 -12.42 -2.68
C LYS A 253 -17.66 -11.18 -1.81
N GLY A 254 -18.61 -10.27 -2.11
CA GLY A 254 -18.91 -9.12 -1.28
C GLY A 254 -19.59 -9.52 0.02
N TRP A 255 -19.21 -8.88 1.11
CA TRP A 255 -19.84 -9.07 2.40
C TRP A 255 -21.22 -8.41 2.43
N SER A 256 -22.00 -8.73 3.45
CA SER A 256 -23.18 -7.93 3.77
C SER A 256 -22.72 -6.66 4.49
N ALA A 257 -23.26 -5.51 4.11
CA ALA A 257 -22.89 -4.23 4.69
C ALA A 257 -24.14 -3.44 5.04
N SER A 258 -24.20 -2.91 6.27
CA SER A 258 -25.27 -2.05 6.74
C SER A 258 -25.18 -0.63 6.17
N ALA A 259 -23.99 -0.21 5.77
CA ALA A 259 -23.74 1.08 5.15
C ALA A 259 -22.77 0.91 3.99
N ILE A 260 -22.99 1.67 2.92
CA ILE A 260 -22.16 1.70 1.73
C ILE A 260 -21.67 3.15 1.59
N PRO A 261 -20.35 3.36 1.42
CA PRO A 261 -19.84 4.71 1.31
C PRO A 261 -20.34 5.38 0.03
N ARG A 262 -20.39 6.71 0.06
CA ARG A 262 -20.67 7.55 -1.10
C ARG A 262 -19.41 8.33 -1.47
N ALA A 263 -19.12 8.40 -2.76
CA ALA A 263 -18.09 9.28 -3.29
C ALA A 263 -18.68 10.66 -3.61
N GLU A 264 -17.80 11.65 -3.74
CA GLU A 264 -18.15 13.00 -4.18
C GLU A 264 -18.90 12.99 -5.52
N PRO A 265 -20.04 13.70 -5.64
CA PRO A 265 -20.86 13.73 -6.85
C PRO A 265 -20.09 14.17 -8.10
N GLU A 266 -19.25 15.20 -8.00
CA GLU A 266 -18.46 15.73 -9.12
C GLU A 266 -17.53 14.67 -9.73
N ARG A 267 -16.93 13.85 -8.87
CA ARG A 267 -16.04 12.76 -9.29
C ARG A 267 -16.79 11.64 -9.98
N ILE A 268 -17.97 11.30 -9.46
CA ILE A 268 -18.87 10.33 -10.07
C ILE A 268 -19.22 10.81 -11.49
N ALA A 269 -19.64 12.07 -11.63
CA ALA A 269 -19.99 12.68 -12.92
C ALA A 269 -18.82 12.66 -13.91
N ALA A 270 -17.62 13.04 -13.47
CA ALA A 270 -16.42 13.02 -14.33
C ALA A 270 -16.07 11.61 -14.82
N LEU A 271 -16.16 10.60 -13.94
CA LEU A 271 -15.88 9.21 -14.31
C LEU A 271 -16.99 8.58 -15.15
N GLU A 272 -18.24 8.98 -14.94
CA GLU A 272 -19.38 8.58 -15.76
C GLU A 272 -19.26 9.13 -17.19
N ALA A 273 -18.93 10.42 -17.33
CA ALA A 273 -18.65 11.06 -18.61
C ALA A 273 -17.53 10.33 -19.37
N LEU A 274 -16.40 10.05 -18.70
CA LEU A 274 -15.30 9.27 -19.27
C LEU A 274 -15.70 7.84 -19.66
N ALA A 275 -16.57 7.19 -18.88
CA ALA A 275 -17.00 5.81 -19.15
C ALA A 275 -18.02 5.71 -20.29
N THR A 276 -18.87 6.72 -20.43
CA THR A 276 -19.97 6.75 -21.41
C THR A 276 -19.61 7.50 -22.69
N GLY A 277 -18.48 8.21 -22.73
CA GLY A 277 -18.07 9.02 -23.87
C GLY A 277 -18.89 10.30 -24.05
N LYS A 278 -19.75 10.65 -23.08
CA LYS A 278 -20.44 11.95 -23.05
C LYS A 278 -19.50 13.00 -22.48
N ALA A 279 -19.36 14.14 -23.15
CA ALA A 279 -18.67 15.29 -22.55
C ALA A 279 -19.40 15.68 -21.25
N ALA A 280 -18.67 15.83 -20.16
CA ALA A 280 -19.24 16.35 -18.92
C ALA A 280 -19.62 17.81 -19.15
N GLU A 281 -20.92 18.14 -19.11
CA GLU A 281 -21.32 19.52 -18.85
C GLU A 281 -20.88 19.84 -17.41
N PRO A 282 -20.15 20.94 -17.16
CA PRO A 282 -19.77 21.33 -15.82
C PRO A 282 -21.03 21.56 -15.00
N ALA A 283 -21.15 20.87 -13.87
CA ALA A 283 -22.26 21.06 -12.95
C ALA A 283 -22.24 22.51 -12.43
N PRO A 284 -23.42 23.16 -12.26
CA PRO A 284 -23.49 24.44 -11.57
C PRO A 284 -23.00 24.23 -10.14
N ILE A 285 -22.04 25.06 -9.71
CA ILE A 285 -21.62 25.14 -8.31
C ILE A 285 -22.82 25.70 -7.54
N ASP A 286 -23.49 24.82 -6.78
CA ASP A 286 -24.67 25.16 -5.97
C ASP A 286 -24.25 25.10 -4.50
N ASP A 287 -24.08 26.26 -3.88
CA ASP A 287 -23.43 26.50 -2.57
C ASP A 287 -24.27 26.04 -1.36
N GLU A 288 -25.37 25.30 -1.55
CA GLU A 288 -26.29 24.94 -0.47
C GLU A 288 -26.99 23.58 -0.67
N ARG A 289 -26.29 22.43 -0.52
CA ARG A 289 -27.01 21.13 -0.44
C ARG A 289 -26.51 20.21 0.67
N ARG A 290 -27.11 20.45 1.83
CA ARG A 290 -27.27 19.52 2.96
C ARG A 290 -27.86 18.19 2.45
N ILE A 291 -27.11 17.11 2.58
CA ILE A 291 -27.54 15.74 2.21
C ILE A 291 -28.69 15.34 3.14
N SER A 292 -29.88 15.11 2.57
CA SER A 292 -31.01 14.50 3.26
C SER A 292 -30.96 12.98 3.07
N PRO A 293 -30.94 12.16 4.13
CA PRO A 293 -30.78 10.71 3.99
C PRO A 293 -32.09 10.07 3.49
N ARG A 294 -32.02 9.40 2.33
CA ARG A 294 -33.06 8.47 1.90
C ARG A 294 -32.95 7.21 2.76
N ARG A 295 -33.93 6.99 3.65
CA ARG A 295 -34.00 5.85 4.56
C ARG A 295 -34.10 4.55 3.75
N VAL A 296 -33.03 3.76 3.72
CA VAL A 296 -33.06 2.37 3.22
C VAL A 296 -33.44 1.51 4.42
N GLU A 297 -34.51 0.71 4.30
CA GLU A 297 -34.86 -0.28 5.31
C GLU A 297 -33.76 -1.34 5.40
N LEU A 298 -33.06 -1.33 6.53
CA LEU A 298 -31.98 -2.27 6.85
C LEU A 298 -32.57 -3.51 7.53
N ALA A 299 -32.23 -4.70 7.02
CA ALA A 299 -32.51 -5.96 7.68
C ALA A 299 -31.74 -6.07 9.00
N PRO A 300 -32.28 -6.78 10.02
CA PRO A 300 -31.60 -6.98 11.30
C PRO A 300 -30.28 -7.75 11.14
N PHE A 301 -29.34 -7.33 11.99
CA PHE A 301 -27.91 -7.61 12.01
C PHE A 301 -27.56 -9.05 12.45
N SER A 302 -26.52 -9.65 11.85
CA SER A 302 -26.01 -10.99 12.25
C SER A 302 -24.47 -11.13 12.22
N GLY A 303 -23.69 -10.04 12.38
CA GLY A 303 -22.21 -10.13 12.23
C GLY A 303 -21.39 -9.08 13.00
N PHE A 304 -20.55 -9.56 13.93
CA PHE A 304 -19.60 -8.87 14.83
C PHE A 304 -20.20 -8.08 16.00
N GLU A 305 -20.62 -8.82 17.03
CA GLU A 305 -20.68 -8.36 18.44
C GLU A 305 -19.52 -9.09 19.16
N THR A 306 -18.58 -8.48 19.88
CA THR A 306 -18.47 -7.17 20.55
C THR A 306 -17.01 -6.66 20.56
N PHE A 307 -16.82 -5.36 20.86
CA PHE A 307 -15.54 -4.63 20.92
C PHE A 307 -14.97 -4.52 22.35
N ASP A 308 -15.62 -5.17 23.32
CA ASP A 308 -15.26 -5.14 24.76
C ASP A 308 -13.87 -5.74 25.06
N ASP A 309 -13.22 -6.29 24.04
CA ASP A 309 -11.89 -6.90 24.09
C ASP A 309 -10.74 -5.97 23.68
N MET A 310 -11.02 -4.73 23.26
CA MET A 310 -9.99 -3.77 22.86
C MET A 310 -9.27 -3.17 24.08
N PRO A 311 -7.93 -3.07 24.07
CA PRO A 311 -7.20 -2.43 25.16
C PRO A 311 -7.58 -0.94 25.27
N VAL A 312 -7.93 -0.53 26.50
CA VAL A 312 -8.18 0.88 26.82
C VAL A 312 -6.89 1.68 26.62
N GLN A 313 -7.04 2.85 25.98
CA GLN A 313 -5.95 3.76 25.67
C GLN A 313 -5.13 4.11 26.92
N LYS A 314 -3.84 3.78 26.91
CA LYS A 314 -2.85 4.39 27.81
C LYS A 314 -1.62 4.75 27.00
N THR A 315 -1.38 6.03 26.81
CA THR A 315 -0.09 6.54 26.35
C THR A 315 0.84 6.60 27.56
N SER A 316 1.89 5.79 27.59
CA SER A 316 2.85 5.78 28.69
C SER A 316 4.05 6.68 28.39
N THR A 317 4.60 7.30 29.42
CA THR A 317 5.80 8.16 29.36
C THR A 317 7.03 7.41 28.86
N SER A 318 7.07 6.08 29.05
CA SER A 318 8.15 5.23 28.55
C SER A 318 8.15 5.05 27.02
N ASP A 319 6.98 5.17 26.39
CA ASP A 319 6.87 5.05 24.93
C ASP A 319 7.49 6.27 24.23
N ARG A 320 7.37 7.47 24.84
CA ARG A 320 8.05 8.68 24.36
C ARG A 320 9.58 8.60 24.49
N ALA A 321 10.09 8.07 25.60
CA ALA A 321 11.54 7.92 25.81
C ALA A 321 12.15 6.89 24.84
N ARG A 322 11.45 5.77 24.57
CA ARG A 322 11.88 4.78 23.57
C ARG A 322 11.85 5.32 22.14
N ALA A 323 10.83 6.10 21.79
CA ALA A 323 10.75 6.75 20.47
C ALA A 323 11.89 7.76 20.26
N GLN A 324 12.25 8.53 21.29
CA GLN A 324 13.37 9.48 21.24
C GLN A 324 14.73 8.78 21.10
N ALA A 325 14.95 7.67 21.80
CA ALA A 325 16.16 6.86 21.68
C ALA A 325 16.28 6.20 20.29
N GLY A 326 15.17 5.68 19.74
CA GLY A 326 15.12 5.14 18.38
C GLY A 326 15.42 6.19 17.30
N ALA A 327 14.88 7.40 17.47
CA ALA A 327 15.17 8.52 16.57
C ALA A 327 16.64 8.97 16.62
N ALA A 328 17.31 8.85 17.77
CA ALA A 328 18.75 9.16 17.90
C ALA A 328 19.62 8.13 17.16
N LEU A 329 19.37 6.84 17.34
CA LEU A 329 20.09 5.76 16.64
C LEU A 329 19.88 5.82 15.12
N ALA A 330 18.68 6.19 14.66
CA ALA A 330 18.38 6.34 13.25
C ALA A 330 19.13 7.52 12.59
N ARG A 331 19.37 8.61 13.33
CA ARG A 331 20.20 9.74 12.87
C ARG A 331 21.67 9.33 12.76
N GLU A 332 22.19 8.60 13.74
CA GLU A 332 23.57 8.10 13.74
C GLU A 332 23.83 7.15 12.56
N HIS A 333 22.90 6.23 12.29
CA HIS A 333 23.00 5.34 11.13
C HIS A 333 22.97 6.08 9.79
N HIS A 334 22.11 7.10 9.64
CA HIS A 334 22.08 7.92 8.44
C HIS A 334 23.38 8.73 8.24
N GLN A 335 23.96 9.26 9.32
CA GLN A 335 25.25 9.95 9.26
C GLN A 335 26.37 9.01 8.82
N ARG A 336 26.36 7.75 9.28
CA ARG A 336 27.33 6.71 8.88
C ARG A 336 27.21 6.35 7.41
N LEU A 337 25.98 6.18 6.91
CA LEU A 337 25.73 5.92 5.49
C LEU A 337 26.10 7.12 4.61
N ALA A 338 25.84 8.34 5.05
CA ALA A 338 26.24 9.54 4.34
C ALA A 338 27.77 9.67 4.26
N ALA A 339 28.49 9.40 5.36
CA ALA A 339 29.95 9.39 5.38
C ALA A 339 30.55 8.29 4.47
N MET A 340 29.95 7.10 4.47
CA MET A 340 30.34 6.00 3.59
C MET A 340 30.10 6.35 2.10
N ALA A 341 28.96 6.96 1.79
CA ALA A 341 28.68 7.45 0.44
C ALA A 341 29.66 8.54 0.00
N GLN A 342 30.03 9.46 0.90
CA GLN A 342 31.01 10.51 0.64
C GLN A 342 32.42 9.94 0.36
N SER A 343 32.84 8.92 1.12
CA SER A 343 34.11 8.21 0.92
C SER A 343 34.16 7.50 -0.43
N ILE A 344 33.06 6.87 -0.85
CA ILE A 344 32.94 6.25 -2.19
C ILE A 344 33.03 7.30 -3.30
N LEU A 345 32.39 8.47 -3.10
CA LEU A 345 32.38 9.55 -4.10
C LEU A 345 33.75 10.25 -4.24
N ASN A 346 34.53 10.32 -3.16
CA ASN A 346 35.85 10.94 -3.17
C ASN A 346 36.95 10.06 -3.79
N GLY A 347 36.62 8.83 -4.22
CA GLY A 347 37.57 7.94 -4.87
C GLY A 347 38.51 7.21 -3.92
N ASP A 348 38.26 7.26 -2.61
CA ASP A 348 38.97 6.47 -1.58
C ASP A 348 38.49 5.01 -1.55
N GLY A 349 38.18 4.47 -2.73
CA GLY A 349 37.79 3.08 -2.89
C GLY A 349 38.98 2.17 -2.62
N ASN A 350 38.89 1.45 -1.50
CA ASN A 350 39.70 0.30 -1.12
C ASN A 350 40.95 0.57 -0.25
N ARG A 351 40.73 1.01 0.98
CA ARG A 351 41.48 0.43 2.11
C ARG A 351 40.50 -0.39 2.94
N ASP A 352 40.68 -1.71 2.93
CA ASP A 352 40.10 -2.55 3.98
C ASP A 352 40.56 -2.01 5.34
N PRO A 353 39.67 -1.86 6.32
CA PRO A 353 40.09 -1.52 7.68
C PRO A 353 41.00 -2.65 8.17
N THR A 354 42.27 -2.32 8.41
CA THR A 354 43.22 -3.27 8.99
C THR A 354 42.85 -3.53 10.46
N PRO A 355 43.12 -4.74 11.00
CA PRO A 355 42.75 -5.12 12.37
C PRO A 355 43.27 -4.21 13.48
N ASP A 356 44.21 -3.30 13.19
CA ASP A 356 44.79 -2.36 14.15
C ASP A 356 43.87 -1.17 14.49
N ASP A 357 42.80 -0.94 13.73
CA ASP A 357 41.87 0.18 13.94
C ASP A 357 40.80 -0.07 15.03
N GLU A 358 40.70 -1.29 15.59
CA GLU A 358 39.77 -1.63 16.69
C GLU A 358 40.34 -1.39 18.10
N GLY A 359 41.57 -0.86 18.23
CA GLY A 359 42.27 -0.72 19.51
C GLY A 359 41.79 0.39 20.47
N ALA A 360 40.75 1.17 20.15
CA ALA A 360 40.44 2.40 20.88
C ALA A 360 39.12 2.42 21.69
N LEU A 361 38.46 1.28 21.90
CA LEU A 361 37.29 1.21 22.80
C LEU A 361 37.45 0.10 23.83
N GLY A 362 38.14 0.45 24.93
CA GLY A 362 38.30 -0.42 26.10
C GLY A 362 36.97 -0.79 26.78
N PRO A 363 36.93 -1.92 27.50
CA PRO A 363 35.70 -2.44 28.08
C PRO A 363 35.22 -1.59 29.27
N ALA A 364 33.98 -1.11 29.18
CA ALA A 364 33.27 -0.56 30.32
C ALA A 364 33.03 -1.66 31.36
N ARG A 365 33.57 -1.42 32.55
CA ARG A 365 33.53 -2.30 33.72
C ARG A 365 32.10 -2.58 34.17
N ASN A 366 31.82 -3.84 34.44
CA ASN A 366 30.76 -4.26 35.36
C ASN A 366 30.98 -3.61 36.73
N ARG A 367 29.93 -3.01 37.29
CA ARG A 367 29.74 -2.92 38.74
C ARG A 367 28.28 -3.23 39.06
N SER A 368 28.15 -4.23 39.94
CA SER A 368 27.18 -4.44 41.02
C SER A 368 26.06 -3.41 41.19
#